data_AF-A0A9D9GLM7-F1
#
_entry.id   AF-A0A9D9GLM7-F1
#
_cell.length_a   1.000
_cell.length_b   1.000
_cell.length_c   1.000
_cell.angle_alpha   90.00
_cell.angle_beta   90.00
_cell.angle_gamma   90.00
#
_symmetry.space_group_name_H-M   'P 1'
#
loop_
_entity.id
_entity.type
_entity.pdbx_description
1 polymer ?
#
loop_
_entity_poly.entity_id
_entity_poly.type
_entity_poly.pdbx_seq_one_letter_code
_entity_poly.pdbx_strand_id
1 'polypeptide(L)'
;VLGFLGWKYGWPYIQKKLAKKQGEGIVSDEPEIVLPIEVVAINKLDEIKAKRIWKDSSRIKEYYTDVTETLREYFCGRFNISAMEMTSDEILDELKYKTEAMPIIPELKSILSKADMAKFAKAIPTEEDCEMSLANAYLIISRTKPVSTEPAQDKKAKKEEASSAIISNSNNI
;
A
#
# COMPACT_ATOMS: atom_id res chain seq x y z
N VAL A 1 -13.68 12.69 -35.72
CA VAL A 1 -12.35 12.88 -35.12
C VAL A 1 -12.53 12.77 -33.62
N LEU A 2 -12.42 11.55 -33.03
CA LEU A 2 -11.27 11.13 -32.18
C LEU A 2 -10.92 12.19 -31.12
N GLY A 3 -10.96 12.03 -29.80
CA GLY A 3 -11.05 10.89 -28.87
C GLY A 3 -10.59 11.40 -27.47
N PHE A 4 -10.51 10.50 -26.48
CA PHE A 4 -9.92 10.62 -25.12
C PHE A 4 -10.77 11.31 -24.03
N LEU A 5 -11.53 10.56 -23.21
CA LEU A 5 -11.14 9.77 -22.01
C LEU A 5 -10.43 10.55 -20.88
N GLY A 6 -11.14 10.63 -19.75
CA GLY A 6 -10.58 10.23 -18.45
C GLY A 6 -10.14 11.35 -17.50
N TRP A 7 -10.54 11.18 -16.23
CA TRP A 7 -9.97 11.80 -15.02
C TRP A 7 -10.26 13.29 -14.75
N LYS A 8 -11.12 13.58 -13.76
CA LYS A 8 -10.78 14.53 -12.66
C LYS A 8 -11.78 14.56 -11.48
N TYR A 9 -12.47 13.46 -11.17
CA TYR A 9 -13.21 13.38 -9.90
C TYR A 9 -12.23 13.15 -8.73
N GLY A 10 -12.33 13.96 -7.67
CA GLY A 10 -11.92 13.53 -6.32
C GLY A 10 -11.08 14.47 -5.43
N TRP A 11 -10.73 15.69 -5.85
CA TRP A 11 -9.82 16.55 -5.07
C TRP A 11 -10.39 17.30 -3.84
N PRO A 12 -11.70 17.54 -3.64
CA PRO A 12 -12.15 18.39 -2.52
C PRO A 12 -12.75 17.65 -1.31
N TYR A 13 -12.24 16.49 -0.87
CA TYR A 13 -12.80 15.79 0.32
C TYR A 13 -11.94 15.83 1.60
N ILE A 14 -10.68 16.29 1.54
CA ILE A 14 -9.76 16.17 2.68
C ILE A 14 -9.76 17.40 3.61
N GLN A 15 -10.34 18.54 3.23
CA GLN A 15 -10.26 19.77 4.06
C GLN A 15 -11.36 19.94 5.12
N LYS A 16 -12.39 19.09 5.17
CA LYS A 16 -13.53 19.28 6.10
C LYS A 16 -13.51 18.42 7.37
N LYS A 17 -12.53 17.52 7.55
CA LYS A 17 -12.55 16.56 8.68
C LYS A 17 -11.74 16.96 9.92
N LEU A 18 -11.35 18.24 10.06
CA LEU A 18 -10.75 18.78 11.29
C LEU A 18 -11.71 19.63 12.15
N ALA A 19 -12.95 19.91 11.69
CA ALA A 19 -13.88 20.82 12.38
C ALA A 19 -15.08 20.13 13.06
N LYS A 20 -15.16 18.79 13.09
CA LYS A 20 -16.26 18.06 13.73
C LYS A 20 -15.76 16.90 14.57
N LYS A 21 -15.11 17.24 15.68
CA LYS A 21 -15.00 16.35 16.83
C LYS A 21 -15.43 17.15 18.05
N GLN A 22 -16.75 17.20 18.26
CA GLN A 22 -17.41 17.43 19.55
C GLN A 22 -18.91 17.28 19.33
N GLY A 23 -19.49 16.22 19.89
CA GLY A 23 -20.93 15.97 19.91
C GLY A 23 -21.34 14.60 19.38
N GLU A 24 -21.36 13.63 20.29
CA GLU A 24 -22.44 12.63 20.44
C GLU A 24 -22.59 11.48 19.41
N GLY A 25 -22.10 10.32 19.87
CA GLY A 25 -22.70 8.98 19.77
C GLY A 25 -23.61 8.62 18.60
N ILE A 26 -23.06 7.83 17.66
CA ILE A 26 -23.76 6.71 17.01
C ILE A 26 -22.69 5.63 16.77
N VAL A 27 -22.77 4.51 17.47
CA VAL A 27 -22.02 3.28 17.12
C VAL A 27 -22.70 2.74 15.87
N SER A 28 -22.11 3.05 14.70
CA SER A 28 -22.52 2.45 13.45
C SER A 28 -21.79 1.12 13.32
N ASP A 29 -22.48 0.01 13.60
CA ASP A 29 -22.08 -1.36 13.25
C ASP A 29 -22.14 -1.57 11.72
N GLU A 30 -21.52 -0.66 10.96
CA GLU A 30 -21.20 -0.95 9.57
C GLU A 30 -19.91 -1.78 9.59
N PRO A 31 -19.87 -2.98 9.01
CA PRO A 31 -18.65 -3.77 8.99
C PRO A 31 -17.59 -2.97 8.25
N GLU A 32 -16.65 -2.41 9.00
CA GLU A 32 -15.47 -1.75 8.44
C GLU A 32 -14.79 -2.78 7.56
N ILE A 33 -14.77 -2.56 6.24
CA ILE A 33 -14.10 -3.45 5.30
C ILE A 33 -12.60 -3.31 5.59
N VAL A 34 -12.09 -4.20 6.45
CA VAL A 34 -10.66 -4.26 6.78
C VAL A 34 -9.95 -4.80 5.54
N LEU A 35 -9.37 -3.89 4.75
CA LEU A 35 -8.53 -4.27 3.62
C LEU A 35 -7.32 -5.06 4.14
N PRO A 36 -6.83 -6.07 3.39
CA PRO A 36 -5.61 -6.77 3.75
C PRO A 36 -4.44 -5.79 3.90
N ILE A 37 -3.59 -6.02 4.91
CA ILE A 37 -2.53 -5.07 5.28
C ILE A 37 -1.56 -4.82 4.11
N GLU A 38 -1.29 -5.83 3.30
CA GLU A 38 -0.47 -5.72 2.10
C GLU A 38 -1.09 -4.80 1.05
N VAL A 39 -2.42 -4.80 0.90
CA VAL A 39 -3.12 -3.93 -0.05
C VAL A 39 -3.03 -2.48 0.43
N VAL A 40 -3.21 -2.24 1.73
CA VAL A 40 -3.07 -0.91 2.33
C VAL A 40 -1.66 -0.37 2.14
N ALA A 41 -0.64 -1.19 2.42
CA ALA A 41 0.75 -0.78 2.28
C ALA A 41 1.12 -0.49 0.82
N ILE A 42 0.69 -1.31 -0.13
CA ILE A 42 0.91 -1.08 -1.56
C ILE A 42 0.26 0.21 -2.03
N ASN A 43 -0.99 0.49 -1.63
CA ASN A 43 -1.67 1.73 -1.98
C ASN A 43 -0.90 2.96 -1.45
N LYS A 44 -0.38 2.90 -0.22
CA LYS A 44 0.46 3.98 0.34
C LYS A 44 1.75 4.17 -0.46
N LEU A 45 2.42 3.09 -0.84
CA LEU A 45 3.61 3.18 -1.70
C LEU A 45 3.29 3.75 -3.09
N ASP A 46 2.12 3.43 -3.66
CA ASP A 46 1.67 3.98 -4.94
C ASP A 46 1.40 5.49 -4.85
N GLU A 47 0.82 5.95 -3.73
CA GLU A 47 0.67 7.38 -3.45
C GLU A 47 2.01 8.10 -3.36
N ILE A 48 2.98 7.53 -2.61
CA ILE A 48 4.34 8.08 -2.52
C ILE A 48 4.95 8.17 -3.92
N LYS A 49 4.83 7.09 -4.71
CA LYS A 49 5.33 7.00 -6.08
C LYS A 49 4.71 8.07 -6.98
N ALA A 50 3.41 8.30 -6.87
CA ALA A 50 2.68 9.29 -7.66
C ALA A 50 3.10 10.72 -7.32
N LYS A 51 3.32 11.02 -6.04
CA LYS A 51 3.74 12.36 -5.60
C LYS A 51 5.16 12.72 -6.03
N ARG A 52 6.05 11.73 -6.23
CA ARG A 52 7.45 11.92 -6.64
C ARG A 52 8.22 12.95 -5.81
N ILE A 53 7.94 13.01 -4.51
CA ILE A 53 8.48 14.06 -3.63
C ILE A 53 10.00 14.00 -3.46
N TRP A 54 10.63 12.85 -3.72
CA TRP A 54 12.08 12.69 -3.70
C TRP A 54 12.81 13.49 -4.80
N LYS A 55 12.10 13.99 -5.82
CA LYS A 55 12.67 14.91 -6.82
C LYS A 55 13.04 16.26 -6.26
N ASP A 56 12.40 16.66 -5.17
CA ASP A 56 12.71 17.87 -4.44
C ASP A 56 13.64 17.51 -3.28
N SER A 57 14.91 17.94 -3.36
CA SER A 57 15.92 17.65 -2.34
C SER A 57 15.54 18.19 -0.96
N SER A 58 14.70 19.23 -0.88
CA SER A 58 14.21 19.76 0.41
C SER A 58 13.21 18.83 1.10
N ARG A 59 12.57 17.94 0.33
CA ARG A 59 11.52 17.02 0.79
C ARG A 59 11.99 15.57 0.91
N ILE A 60 13.30 15.34 0.77
CA ILE A 60 13.89 14.00 0.89
C ILE A 60 13.64 13.35 2.25
N LYS A 61 13.59 14.18 3.31
CA LYS A 61 13.27 13.72 4.66
C LYS A 61 11.82 13.22 4.75
N GLU A 62 10.89 13.94 4.15
CA GLU A 62 9.46 13.56 4.08
C GLU A 62 9.30 12.25 3.32
N TYR A 63 9.98 12.10 2.17
CA TYR A 63 10.01 10.86 1.41
C TYR A 63 10.40 9.64 2.24
N TYR A 64 11.55 9.71 2.93
CA TYR A 64 12.00 8.59 3.75
C TYR A 64 11.14 8.38 4.98
N THR A 65 10.50 9.42 5.53
CA THR A 65 9.50 9.25 6.59
C THR A 65 8.32 8.42 6.09
N ASP A 66 7.69 8.82 4.97
CA ASP A 66 6.53 8.14 4.41
C ASP A 66 6.81 6.67 4.06
N VAL A 67 7.97 6.40 3.44
CA VAL A 67 8.38 5.02 3.09
C VAL A 67 8.61 4.18 4.35
N THR A 68 9.35 4.70 5.33
CA THR A 68 9.62 3.94 6.56
C THR A 68 8.36 3.72 7.40
N GLU A 69 7.45 4.68 7.43
CA GLU A 69 6.19 4.58 8.16
C GLU A 69 5.29 3.50 7.56
N THR A 70 5.17 3.49 6.22
CA THR A 70 4.41 2.47 5.49
C THR A 70 4.93 1.06 5.79
N LEU A 71 6.25 0.88 5.85
CA LEU A 71 6.86 -0.40 6.21
C LEU A 71 6.62 -0.77 7.68
N ARG A 72 6.69 0.20 8.62
CA ARG A 72 6.43 -0.03 10.04
C ARG A 72 4.99 -0.50 10.27
N GLU A 73 4.02 0.20 9.72
CA GLU A 73 2.61 -0.20 9.78
C GLU A 73 2.38 -1.58 9.19
N TYR A 74 3.03 -1.88 8.05
CA TYR A 74 2.94 -3.21 7.43
C TYR A 74 3.49 -4.29 8.37
N PHE A 75 4.65 -4.08 9.00
CA PHE A 75 5.21 -5.03 9.94
C PHE A 75 4.35 -5.19 11.21
N CYS A 76 3.71 -4.13 11.69
CA CYS A 76 2.73 -4.20 12.77
C CYS A 76 1.59 -5.16 12.43
N GLY A 77 0.97 -5.01 11.26
CA GLY A 77 -0.13 -5.88 10.87
C GLY A 77 0.30 -7.30 10.47
N ARG A 78 1.48 -7.46 9.86
CA ARG A 78 1.92 -8.75 9.28
C ARG A 78 2.64 -9.67 10.26
N PHE A 79 3.50 -9.12 11.11
CA PHE A 79 4.33 -9.87 12.05
C PHE A 79 3.90 -9.70 13.50
N ASN A 80 2.87 -8.87 13.75
CA ASN A 80 2.35 -8.55 15.08
C ASN A 80 3.45 -8.04 16.03
N ILE A 81 4.31 -7.17 15.51
CA ILE A 81 5.38 -6.48 16.26
C ILE A 81 5.04 -5.01 16.41
N SER A 82 5.42 -4.36 17.52
CA SER A 82 5.14 -2.94 17.74
C SER A 82 6.11 -2.02 17.01
N ALA A 83 6.24 -2.17 15.68
CA ALA A 83 7.26 -1.49 14.86
C ALA A 83 7.17 0.05 14.90
N MET A 84 6.05 0.64 15.30
CA MET A 84 5.92 2.09 15.49
C MET A 84 6.74 2.60 16.69
N GLU A 85 6.85 1.79 17.74
CA GLU A 85 7.54 2.13 18.99
C GLU A 85 8.98 1.59 19.06
N MET A 86 9.40 0.86 18.02
CA MET A 86 10.71 0.24 17.95
C MET A 86 11.68 1.10 17.14
N THR A 87 12.95 1.07 17.51
CA THR A 87 14.03 1.64 16.72
C THR A 87 14.28 0.81 15.45
N SER A 88 14.98 1.39 14.47
CA SER A 88 15.34 0.71 13.22
C SER A 88 16.10 -0.60 13.47
N ASP A 89 17.00 -0.62 14.45
CA ASP A 89 17.81 -1.81 14.80
C ASP A 89 16.97 -2.89 15.48
N GLU A 90 16.09 -2.51 16.41
CA GLU A 90 15.18 -3.45 17.08
C GLU A 90 14.23 -4.13 16.08
N ILE A 91 13.72 -3.39 15.08
CA ILE A 91 12.89 -3.97 14.01
C ILE A 91 13.69 -5.02 13.22
N LEU A 92 14.93 -4.70 12.85
CA LEU A 92 15.79 -5.63 12.12
C LEU A 92 16.09 -6.88 12.94
N ASP A 93 16.33 -6.73 14.24
CA ASP A 93 16.60 -7.85 15.14
C ASP A 93 15.37 -8.74 15.34
N GLU A 94 14.20 -8.14 15.59
CA GLU A 94 12.94 -8.89 15.74
C GLU A 94 12.58 -9.66 14.47
N LEU A 95 12.74 -9.05 13.30
CA LEU A 95 12.44 -9.70 12.01
C LEU A 95 13.43 -10.83 11.67
N LYS A 96 14.67 -10.83 12.18
CA LYS A 96 15.59 -11.96 11.98
C LYS A 96 15.10 -13.25 12.62
N TYR A 97 14.30 -13.17 13.68
CA TYR A 97 13.69 -14.34 14.33
C TYR A 97 12.48 -14.88 13.56
N LYS A 98 12.00 -14.17 12.53
CA LYS A 98 10.91 -14.62 11.65
C LYS A 98 11.50 -15.19 10.36
N THR A 99 11.41 -16.51 10.17
CA THR A 99 11.95 -17.20 8.98
C THR A 99 11.46 -16.60 7.66
N GLU A 100 10.21 -16.16 7.63
CA GLU A 100 9.59 -15.53 6.45
C GLU A 100 10.15 -14.13 6.13
N ALA A 101 10.67 -13.41 7.13
CA ALA A 101 11.26 -12.09 6.96
C ALA A 101 12.78 -12.13 6.74
N MET A 102 13.45 -13.25 7.02
CA MET A 102 14.89 -13.39 6.82
C MET A 102 15.39 -12.97 5.42
N PRO A 103 14.69 -13.29 4.30
CA PRO A 103 15.14 -12.92 2.96
C PRO A 103 15.01 -11.43 2.61
N ILE A 104 14.30 -10.63 3.43
CA ILE A 104 14.07 -9.20 3.18
C ILE A 104 14.96 -8.28 4.03
N ILE A 105 15.69 -8.85 5.00
CA ILE A 105 16.53 -8.09 5.94
C ILE A 105 17.56 -7.21 5.22
N PRO A 106 18.26 -7.68 4.16
CA PRO A 106 19.23 -6.84 3.45
C PRO A 106 18.59 -5.59 2.84
N GLU A 107 17.45 -5.76 2.18
CA GLU A 107 16.71 -4.67 1.53
C GLU A 107 16.13 -3.70 2.56
N LEU A 108 15.57 -4.20 3.66
CA LEU A 108 15.08 -3.37 4.76
C LEU A 108 16.21 -2.55 5.40
N LYS A 109 17.35 -3.19 5.67
CA LYS A 109 18.52 -2.51 6.22
C LYS A 109 19.02 -1.40 5.29
N SER A 110 19.02 -1.64 3.98
CA SER A 110 19.39 -0.63 2.99
C SER A 110 18.48 0.60 3.05
N ILE A 111 17.16 0.40 3.11
CA ILE A 111 16.18 1.48 3.21
C ILE A 111 16.36 2.27 4.52
N LEU A 112 16.44 1.58 5.66
CA LEU A 112 16.57 2.22 6.98
C LEU A 112 17.87 3.02 7.09
N SER A 113 18.99 2.47 6.62
CA SER A 113 20.28 3.18 6.63
C SER A 113 20.24 4.46 5.78
N LYS A 114 19.65 4.40 4.58
CA LYS A 114 19.47 5.58 3.72
C LYS A 114 18.53 6.61 4.35
N ALA A 115 17.46 6.14 4.99
CA ALA A 115 16.52 7.00 5.71
C ALA A 115 17.23 7.76 6.85
N ASP A 116 18.05 7.07 7.64
CA ASP A 116 18.78 7.67 8.76
C ASP A 116 19.82 8.70 8.26
N MET A 117 20.53 8.40 7.17
CA MET A 117 21.44 9.35 6.53
C MET A 117 20.70 10.62 6.05
N ALA A 118 19.53 10.47 5.43
CA ALA A 118 18.72 11.60 4.96
C ALA A 118 18.11 12.41 6.12
N LYS A 119 17.69 11.74 7.20
CA LYS A 119 17.02 12.36 8.36
C LYS A 119 17.99 13.07 9.30
N PHE A 120 19.19 12.52 9.50
CA PHE A 120 20.12 12.97 10.54
C PHE A 120 21.45 13.50 10.00
N ALA A 121 22.00 12.89 8.93
CA ALA A 121 23.31 13.29 8.38
C ALA A 121 23.24 14.37 7.29
N LYS A 122 22.03 14.88 6.97
CA LYS A 122 21.77 15.82 5.87
C LYS A 122 22.33 15.34 4.52
N ALA A 123 22.48 14.02 4.36
CA ALA A 123 22.84 13.45 3.08
C ALA A 123 21.68 13.66 2.10
N ILE A 124 22.02 13.87 0.82
CA ILE A 124 21.05 13.98 -0.27
C ILE A 124 21.27 12.75 -1.15
N PRO A 125 20.50 11.66 -0.94
CA PRO A 125 20.55 10.49 -1.80
C PRO A 125 20.22 10.88 -3.25
N THR A 126 20.74 10.10 -4.19
CA THR A 126 20.42 10.30 -5.61
C THR A 126 18.96 9.94 -5.89
N GLU A 127 18.43 10.40 -7.03
CA GLU A 127 17.09 9.98 -7.47
C GLU A 127 17.02 8.46 -7.63
N GLU A 128 18.06 7.85 -8.19
CA GLU A 128 18.19 6.40 -8.34
C GLU A 128 18.17 5.67 -6.98
N ASP A 129 18.85 6.19 -5.96
CA ASP A 129 18.80 5.63 -4.61
C ASP A 129 17.39 5.64 -4.03
N CYS A 130 16.64 6.69 -4.30
CA CYS A 130 15.27 6.83 -3.84
C CYS A 130 14.35 5.85 -4.56
N GLU A 131 14.44 5.79 -5.89
CA GLU A 131 13.66 4.83 -6.70
C GLU A 131 13.98 3.38 -6.32
N MET A 132 15.26 3.07 -6.07
CA MET A 132 15.69 1.76 -5.58
C MET A 132 15.11 1.46 -4.19
N SER A 133 15.10 2.44 -3.29
CA SER A 133 14.50 2.27 -1.95
C SER A 133 13.00 2.00 -2.04
N LEU A 134 12.31 2.67 -2.96
CA LEU A 134 10.89 2.43 -3.21
C LEU A 134 10.65 1.04 -3.81
N ALA A 135 11.45 0.63 -4.79
CA ALA A 135 11.39 -0.71 -5.38
C ALA A 135 11.65 -1.81 -4.33
N ASN A 136 12.61 -1.59 -3.43
CA ASN A 136 12.88 -2.48 -2.30
C ASN A 136 11.69 -2.55 -1.33
N ALA A 137 10.99 -1.44 -1.09
CA ALA A 137 9.78 -1.45 -0.26
C ALA A 137 8.67 -2.33 -0.87
N TYR A 138 8.44 -2.23 -2.18
CA TYR A 138 7.52 -3.14 -2.89
C TYR A 138 7.97 -4.61 -2.80
N LEU A 139 9.27 -4.86 -2.96
CA LEU A 139 9.86 -6.18 -2.87
C LEU A 139 9.63 -6.80 -1.49
N ILE A 140 9.88 -6.05 -0.42
CA ILE A 140 9.67 -6.45 0.97
C ILE A 140 8.24 -6.94 1.18
N ILE A 141 7.25 -6.13 0.79
CA ILE A 141 5.83 -6.47 0.95
C ILE A 141 5.52 -7.71 0.12
N SER A 142 5.91 -7.73 -1.16
CA SER A 142 5.59 -8.84 -2.07
C SER A 142 6.16 -10.19 -1.63
N ARG A 143 7.39 -10.23 -1.09
CA ARG A 143 8.04 -11.45 -0.61
C ARG A 143 7.49 -11.97 0.71
N THR A 144 6.86 -11.11 1.50
CA THR A 144 6.33 -11.46 2.82
C THR A 144 4.81 -11.61 2.85
N LYS A 145 4.15 -11.49 1.68
CA LYS A 145 2.72 -11.76 1.55
C LYS A 145 2.40 -13.15 2.12
N PRO A 146 1.36 -13.28 2.96
CA PRO A 146 0.94 -14.59 3.42
C PRO A 146 0.53 -15.42 2.19
N VAL A 147 1.04 -16.66 2.11
CA VAL A 147 0.52 -17.63 1.14
C VAL A 147 -0.92 -17.90 1.58
N SER A 148 -1.89 -17.37 0.82
CA SER A 148 -3.30 -17.54 1.13
C SER A 148 -3.64 -19.03 1.22
N THR A 149 -3.86 -19.55 2.42
CA THR A 149 -4.48 -20.85 2.66
C THR A 149 -5.89 -20.63 3.18
N GLU A 150 -6.80 -20.21 2.31
CA GLU A 150 -8.25 -20.36 2.48
C GLU A 150 -8.83 -20.82 1.13
N PRO A 151 -9.77 -21.78 1.12
CA PRO A 151 -10.22 -22.47 -0.07
C PRO A 151 -11.00 -21.51 -0.98
N ALA A 152 -10.96 -21.80 -2.28
CA ALA A 152 -11.78 -21.14 -3.29
C ALA A 152 -13.26 -21.09 -2.86
N GLN A 153 -13.69 -19.97 -2.27
CA GLN A 153 -15.09 -19.64 -2.08
C GLN A 153 -15.60 -19.01 -3.37
N ASP A 154 -15.95 -19.93 -4.26
CA ASP A 154 -16.98 -19.88 -5.27
C ASP A 154 -17.99 -18.70 -5.09
N LYS A 155 -17.88 -17.70 -5.97
CA LYS A 155 -19.04 -16.90 -6.42
C LYS A 155 -19.26 -17.14 -7.91
N LYS A 156 -19.82 -18.32 -8.18
CA LYS A 156 -20.94 -18.63 -9.07
C LYS A 156 -21.59 -17.46 -9.84
N ALA A 157 -21.91 -17.82 -11.09
CA ALA A 157 -23.18 -17.56 -11.76
C ALA A 157 -23.48 -16.12 -12.21
N LYS A 158 -22.96 -15.78 -13.39
CA LYS A 158 -23.77 -15.14 -14.44
C LYS A 158 -23.27 -15.54 -15.83
N LYS A 159 -23.49 -16.81 -16.18
CA LYS A 159 -23.40 -17.30 -17.57
C LYS A 159 -24.58 -18.23 -17.87
N GLU A 160 -25.77 -17.76 -17.53
CA GLU A 160 -27.06 -18.40 -17.85
C GLU A 160 -28.09 -17.34 -18.31
N GLU A 161 -27.66 -16.35 -19.09
CA GLU A 161 -28.57 -15.42 -19.81
C GLU A 161 -27.97 -15.07 -21.18
N ALA A 162 -27.66 -16.07 -22.01
CA ALA A 162 -27.24 -15.84 -23.40
C ALA A 162 -27.68 -16.95 -24.38
N SER A 163 -28.64 -17.81 -24.03
CA SER A 163 -29.17 -18.83 -24.95
C SER A 163 -30.69 -18.80 -25.17
N SER A 164 -31.45 -17.91 -24.51
CA SER A 164 -32.90 -17.82 -24.72
C SER A 164 -33.36 -16.66 -25.62
N ALA A 165 -32.45 -15.90 -26.25
CA ALA A 165 -32.82 -14.70 -27.02
C ALA A 165 -32.51 -14.73 -28.53
N ILE A 166 -32.05 -15.85 -29.11
CA ILE A 166 -32.07 -16.02 -30.58
C ILE A 166 -33.39 -16.68 -30.99
N ILE A 167 -34.44 -15.88 -30.83
CA ILE A 167 -35.67 -15.83 -31.61
C ILE A 167 -35.39 -16.35 -33.04
N SER A 168 -35.91 -17.51 -33.41
CA SER A 168 -37.17 -17.62 -34.15
C SER A 168 -37.38 -16.51 -35.20
N ASN A 169 -36.54 -16.44 -36.23
CA ASN A 169 -36.92 -15.72 -37.46
C ASN A 169 -36.15 -16.20 -38.70
N SER A 170 -36.55 -17.35 -39.24
CA SER A 170 -36.39 -17.67 -40.68
C SER A 170 -37.27 -18.87 -41.02
N ASN A 171 -38.56 -18.59 -41.20
CA ASN A 171 -39.50 -19.39 -41.98
C ASN A 171 -40.54 -18.41 -42.55
N ASN A 172 -40.17 -17.65 -43.59
CA ASN A 172 -41.11 -17.24 -44.64
C ASN A 172 -40.36 -16.65 -45.85
N ILE A 173 -40.28 -17.42 -46.93
CA ILE A 173 -40.52 -17.13 -48.36
C ILE A 173 -39.88 -18.25 -49.18
#